data_AF-A0A661LGR5-F1
#
_entry.id   AF-A0A661LGR5-F1
#
_cell.length_a   1.000
_cell.length_b   1.000
_cell.length_c   1.000
_cell.angle_alpha   90.00
_cell.angle_beta   90.00
_cell.angle_gamma   90.00
#
_symmetry.space_group_name_H-M   'P 1'
#
loop_
_entity.id
_entity.type
_entity.pdbx_description
1 polymer ?
#
loop_
_entity_poly.entity_id
_entity_poly.type
_entity_poly.pdbx_seq_one_letter_code
_entity_poly.pdbx_strand_id
1 'polypeptide(L)'
;MTLPETDAEILTPAVVSEQRGVVPYDPLQMYLMEIKKFRLLTREEEIELATKVREHNDERAAYILITSNLRLVVKIAMDFHRYWTRNLLDLIQEGNVG
;
A
#
# COMPACT_ATOMS: atom_id res chain seq x y z
N MET A 1 58.98 32.12 -20.29
CA MET A 1 57.74 31.61 -20.88
C MET A 1 57.11 30.71 -19.82
N THR A 2 56.26 31.32 -19.00
CA THR A 2 55.69 30.74 -17.78
C THR A 2 54.52 29.83 -18.13
N LEU A 3 54.47 28.66 -17.50
CA LEU A 3 53.37 27.70 -17.57
C LEU A 3 52.07 28.36 -17.07
N PRO A 4 50.91 28.09 -17.70
CA PRO A 4 49.63 28.19 -17.01
C PRO A 4 49.30 26.84 -16.35
N GLU A 5 49.34 26.84 -15.02
CA GLU A 5 48.61 25.92 -14.16
C GLU A 5 47.13 26.28 -14.24
N THR A 6 46.23 25.38 -14.65
CA THR A 6 44.81 25.46 -14.26
C THR A 6 44.15 24.08 -14.35
N ASP A 7 44.16 23.40 -13.21
CA ASP A 7 43.03 22.78 -12.51
C ASP A 7 42.19 21.70 -13.23
N ALA A 8 42.57 20.46 -12.89
CA ALA A 8 41.69 19.35 -12.51
C ALA A 8 40.18 19.56 -12.78
N GLU A 9 39.70 18.83 -13.79
CA GLU A 9 38.29 18.57 -14.06
C GLU A 9 37.69 17.76 -12.89
N ILE A 10 37.27 18.46 -11.83
CA ILE A 10 36.54 17.86 -10.71
C ILE A 10 35.10 17.62 -11.18
N LEU A 11 34.76 16.34 -11.29
CA LEU A 11 33.42 15.81 -11.36
C LEU A 11 32.52 16.43 -10.27
N THR A 12 31.68 17.39 -10.64
CA THR A 12 30.45 17.64 -9.88
C THR A 12 29.34 16.84 -10.53
N PRO A 13 28.80 15.77 -9.90
CA PRO A 13 27.48 15.33 -10.30
C PRO A 13 26.55 16.51 -10.01
N ALA A 14 25.92 17.02 -11.07
CA ALA A 14 24.82 17.95 -10.93
C ALA A 14 23.88 17.35 -9.89
N VAL A 15 23.81 17.96 -8.72
CA VAL A 15 22.79 17.66 -7.72
C VAL A 15 21.49 18.01 -8.42
N VAL A 16 20.86 17.00 -9.03
CA VAL A 16 19.49 17.09 -9.50
C VAL A 16 18.72 17.43 -8.23
N SER A 17 18.34 18.69 -8.09
CA SER A 17 17.50 19.09 -6.98
C SER A 17 16.24 18.25 -7.14
N GLU A 18 16.03 17.29 -6.25
CA GLU A 18 14.72 16.71 -6.07
C GLU A 18 13.83 17.88 -5.64
N GLN A 19 13.17 18.49 -6.62
CA GLN A 19 11.88 19.09 -6.36
C GLN A 19 10.99 17.93 -5.92
N ARG A 20 11.06 17.58 -4.64
CA ARG A 20 9.92 16.97 -3.94
C ARG A 20 8.84 18.03 -3.95
N GLY A 21 8.19 18.17 -5.09
CA GLY A 21 6.84 18.71 -5.13
C GLY A 21 6.09 17.96 -4.05
N VAL A 22 5.43 18.71 -3.17
CA VAL A 22 4.52 18.15 -2.17
C VAL A 22 3.57 17.24 -2.96
N VAL A 23 3.80 15.92 -2.90
CA VAL A 23 2.96 14.96 -3.62
C VAL A 23 1.57 15.18 -3.04
N PRO A 24 0.58 15.61 -3.84
CA PRO A 24 -0.77 15.77 -3.35
C PRO A 24 -1.16 14.43 -2.70
N TYR A 25 -1.62 14.49 -1.45
CA TYR A 25 -2.04 13.32 -0.69
C TYR A 25 -3.15 12.60 -1.45
N ASP A 26 -2.80 11.58 -2.24
CA ASP A 26 -3.77 10.70 -2.88
C ASP A 26 -4.35 9.78 -1.78
N PRO A 27 -5.65 9.90 -1.44
CA PRO A 27 -6.28 9.07 -0.41
C PRO A 27 -6.16 7.58 -0.70
N LEU A 28 -6.18 7.18 -1.98
CA LEU A 28 -6.00 5.80 -2.39
C LEU A 28 -4.59 5.33 -2.08
N GLN A 29 -3.57 6.10 -2.46
CA GLN A 29 -2.18 5.75 -2.17
C GLN A 29 -1.92 5.61 -0.66
N MET A 30 -2.49 6.49 0.15
CA MET A 30 -2.38 6.41 1.62
C MET A 30 -3.05 5.14 2.16
N TYR A 31 -4.26 4.83 1.71
CA TYR A 31 -4.94 3.58 2.08
C TYR A 31 -4.14 2.34 1.69
N LEU A 32 -3.62 2.30 0.46
CA LEU A 32 -2.78 1.20 -0.01
C LEU A 32 -1.48 1.05 0.80
N MET A 33 -0.89 2.16 1.26
CA MET A 33 0.27 2.12 2.16
C MET A 33 -0.09 1.58 3.54
N GLU A 34 -1.27 1.93 4.07
CA GLU A 34 -1.71 1.46 5.39
C GLU A 34 -1.95 -0.06 5.38
N ILE A 35 -2.73 -0.58 4.43
CA ILE A 35 -3.09 -2.01 4.41
C ILE A 35 -1.91 -2.94 4.11
N LYS A 36 -0.82 -2.39 3.53
CA LYS A 36 0.43 -3.13 3.32
C LYS A 36 1.14 -3.48 4.63
N LYS A 37 0.85 -2.80 5.73
CA LYS A 37 1.45 -3.06 7.05
C LYS A 37 0.91 -4.33 7.69
N PHE A 38 -0.33 -4.74 7.38
CA PHE A 38 -0.91 -5.96 7.90
C PHE A 38 -0.29 -7.18 7.24
N ARG A 39 0.17 -8.17 8.01
CA ARG A 39 0.78 -9.39 7.46
C ARG A 39 -0.27 -10.25 6.76
N LEU A 40 0.19 -11.05 5.80
CA LEU A 40 -0.62 -12.12 5.24
C LEU A 40 -0.70 -13.30 6.23
N LEU A 41 -1.80 -14.04 6.16
CA LEU A 41 -2.02 -15.26 6.91
C LEU A 41 -1.69 -16.47 6.05
N THR A 42 -1.21 -17.53 6.68
CA THR A 42 -1.26 -18.87 6.06
C THR A 42 -2.67 -19.43 6.17
N ARG A 43 -2.95 -20.48 5.41
CA ARG A 43 -4.24 -21.16 5.43
C ARG A 43 -4.59 -21.71 6.82
N GLU A 44 -3.59 -22.23 7.53
CA GLU A 44 -3.76 -22.79 8.87
C GLU A 44 -4.14 -21.69 9.87
N GLU A 45 -3.49 -20.53 9.78
CA GLU A 45 -3.80 -19.37 10.63
C GLU A 45 -5.20 -18.82 10.37
N GLU A 46 -5.65 -18.77 9.11
CA GLU A 46 -7.01 -18.37 8.76
C GLU A 46 -8.05 -19.31 9.39
N ILE A 47 -7.83 -20.62 9.32
CA ILE A 47 -8.74 -21.62 9.91
C ILE A 47 -8.79 -21.45 11.43
N GLU A 48 -7.65 -21.25 12.08
CA GLU A 48 -7.58 -21.04 13.53
C GLU A 48 -8.32 -19.77 13.95
N LEU A 49 -8.07 -18.65 13.28
CA LEU A 49 -8.72 -17.36 13.57
C LEU A 49 -10.21 -17.44 13.31
N ALA A 50 -10.64 -18.00 12.17
CA ALA A 50 -12.05 -18.19 11.86
C ALA A 50 -12.77 -19.06 12.88
N THR A 51 -12.10 -20.11 13.39
CA THR A 51 -12.63 -20.95 14.47
C THR A 51 -12.85 -20.15 15.75
N LYS A 52 -11.86 -19.34 16.17
CA LYS A 52 -11.97 -18.47 17.35
C LYS A 52 -13.10 -17.44 17.22
N VAL A 53 -13.24 -16.83 16.05
CA VAL A 53 -14.33 -15.89 15.76
C VAL A 53 -15.68 -16.60 15.91
N ARG A 54 -15.84 -17.77 15.28
CA ARG A 54 -17.10 -18.51 15.25
C ARG A 54 -17.51 -19.06 16.61
N GLU A 55 -16.55 -19.62 17.36
CA GLU A 55 -16.82 -20.39 18.59
C GLU A 55 -16.73 -19.55 19.85
N HIS A 56 -15.93 -18.49 19.84
CA HIS A 56 -15.65 -17.67 21.02
C HIS A 56 -16.02 -16.20 20.83
N ASN A 57 -16.56 -15.82 19.67
CA ASN A 57 -16.86 -14.43 19.34
C ASN A 57 -15.64 -13.51 19.59
N ASP A 58 -14.44 -14.02 19.27
CA ASP A 58 -13.17 -13.36 19.54
C ASP A 58 -12.98 -12.17 18.58
N GLU A 59 -13.21 -10.95 19.10
CA GLU A 59 -13.08 -9.71 18.36
C GLU A 59 -11.65 -9.45 17.86
N ARG A 60 -10.62 -9.91 18.59
CA ARG A 60 -9.23 -9.74 18.15
C ARG A 60 -8.93 -10.67 16.99
N ALA A 61 -9.43 -11.90 17.05
CA ALA A 61 -9.31 -12.83 15.93
C ALA A 61 -10.02 -12.28 14.68
N ALA A 62 -11.21 -11.69 14.85
CA ALA A 62 -11.96 -11.05 13.77
C ALA A 62 -11.17 -9.88 13.16
N TYR A 63 -10.61 -9.00 14.00
CA TYR A 63 -9.80 -7.89 13.54
C TYR A 63 -8.59 -8.34 12.71
N ILE A 64 -7.85 -9.36 13.18
CA ILE A 64 -6.69 -9.90 12.45
C ILE A 64 -7.15 -10.49 11.12
N LEU A 65 -8.21 -11.31 11.13
CA LEU A 65 -8.73 -11.95 9.92
C LEU A 65 -9.18 -10.93 8.87
N ILE A 66 -9.88 -9.87 9.28
CA ILE A 66 -10.33 -8.78 8.39
C ILE A 66 -9.13 -8.00 7.84
N THR A 67 -8.25 -7.52 8.72
CA THR A 67 -7.14 -6.64 8.32
C THR A 67 -6.12 -7.33 7.42
N SER A 68 -5.87 -8.63 7.62
CA SER A 68 -5.03 -9.43 6.73
C SER A 68 -5.60 -9.63 5.32
N ASN A 69 -6.92 -9.48 5.16
CA ASN A 69 -7.63 -9.68 3.90
C ASN A 69 -7.96 -8.39 3.12
N LEU A 70 -7.65 -7.20 3.65
CA LEU A 70 -7.94 -5.93 2.96
C LEU A 70 -7.31 -5.82 1.56
N ARG A 71 -6.16 -6.48 1.33
CA ARG A 71 -5.51 -6.51 0.01
C ARG A 71 -6.32 -7.31 -1.02
N LEU A 72 -7.06 -8.33 -0.57
CA LEU A 72 -7.94 -9.11 -1.43
C LEU A 72 -9.11 -8.26 -1.91
N VAL A 73 -9.71 -7.48 -1.02
CA VAL A 73 -10.79 -6.53 -1.37
C VAL A 73 -10.32 -5.57 -2.45
N VAL A 74 -9.13 -4.98 -2.29
CA VAL A 74 -8.53 -4.09 -3.30
C VAL A 74 -8.34 -4.80 -4.64
N LYS A 75 -7.82 -6.03 -4.65
CA LYS A 75 -7.64 -6.81 -5.88
C LYS A 75 -8.96 -7.01 -6.61
N ILE A 76 -9.99 -7.45 -5.89
CA ILE A 76 -11.33 -7.68 -6.45
C ILE A 76 -11.89 -6.35 -6.98
N ALA A 77 -11.80 -5.27 -6.20
CA ALA A 77 -12.25 -3.95 -6.61
C ALA A 77 -11.54 -3.45 -7.89
N MET A 78 -10.23 -3.68 -8.03
CA MET A 78 -9.48 -3.35 -9.25
C MET A 78 -10.00 -4.13 -10.47
N ASP A 79 -10.34 -5.41 -10.31
CA ASP A 79 -10.91 -6.22 -11.38
C ASP A 79 -12.27 -5.66 -11.82
N PHE A 80 -13.17 -5.37 -10.88
CA PHE A 80 -14.48 -4.78 -11.17
C PHE A 80 -14.42 -3.35 -11.75
N HIS A 81 -13.51 -2.50 -11.25
CA HIS A 81 -13.28 -1.15 -11.78
C HIS A 81 -12.89 -1.19 -13.27
N ARG A 82 -12.10 -2.19 -13.69
CA ARG A 82 -11.72 -2.38 -15.10
C ARG A 82 -12.92 -2.66 -16.01
N TYR A 83 -14.00 -3.23 -15.49
CA TYR A 83 -15.16 -3.65 -16.28
C TYR A 83 -16.39 -2.74 -16.17
N TRP A 84 -16.58 -1.99 -15.06
CA TRP A 84 -17.92 -1.44 -14.75
C TRP A 84 -17.97 0.02 -14.25
N THR A 85 -17.24 0.40 -13.20
CA THR A 85 -17.44 1.69 -12.50
C THR A 85 -16.24 2.62 -12.61
N ARG A 86 -16.44 3.94 -12.48
CA ARG A 86 -15.37 4.96 -12.52
C ARG A 86 -14.72 5.26 -11.16
N ASN A 87 -15.32 4.87 -10.03
CA ASN A 87 -14.77 5.17 -8.70
C ASN A 87 -14.30 3.90 -7.97
N LEU A 88 -12.98 3.69 -7.95
CA LEU A 88 -12.34 2.55 -7.29
C LEU A 88 -12.45 2.63 -5.75
N LEU A 89 -12.42 3.84 -5.17
CA LEU A 89 -12.48 3.99 -3.71
C LEU A 89 -13.83 3.57 -3.16
N ASP A 90 -14.93 3.96 -3.81
CA ASP A 90 -16.28 3.56 -3.37
C ASP A 90 -16.43 2.04 -3.38
N LEU A 91 -15.90 1.38 -4.41
CA LEU A 91 -15.93 -0.07 -4.54
C LEU A 91 -15.09 -0.79 -3.48
N ILE A 92 -13.94 -0.23 -3.10
CA ILE A 92 -13.14 -0.74 -1.97
C ILE A 92 -13.92 -0.60 -0.66
N GLN A 93 -14.59 0.54 -0.46
CA GLN A 93 -15.37 0.78 0.75
C GLN A 93 -16.55 -0.17 0.87
N GLU A 94 -17.33 -0.36 -0.21
CA GLU A 94 -18.41 -1.35 -0.25
C GLU A 94 -17.88 -2.77 0.01
N GLY A 95 -16.75 -3.12 -0.60
CA GLY A 95 -16.12 -4.44 -0.41
C GLY A 95 -15.54 -4.67 0.98
N ASN A 96 -15.16 -3.63 1.71
CA ASN A 96 -14.70 -3.73 3.10
C ASN A 96 -15.86 -3.90 4.11
N VAL A 97 -17.07 -3.45 3.74
CA VAL A 97 -18.27 -3.53 4.59
C VAL A 97 -18.97 -4.89 4.47
N GLY A 98 -18.90 -5.51 3.28
CA GLY A 98 -19.50 -6.82 3.00
C GLY A 98 -18.78 -7.96 3.68
#